data_AF-A0A6M2E720-F1
#
_entry.id   AF-A0A6M2E720-F1
#
_cell.length_a   1.000
_cell.length_b   1.000
_cell.length_c   1.000
_cell.angle_alpha   90.00
_cell.angle_beta   90.00
_cell.angle_gamma   90.00
#
_symmetry.space_group_name_H-M   'P 1'
#
loop_
_entity.id
_entity.type
_entity.pdbx_description
1 polymer ?
#
loop_
_entity_poly.entity_id
_entity_poly.type
_entity_poly.pdbx_seq_one_letter_code
_entity_poly.pdbx_strand_id
1 'polypeptide(L)'
;MREASHIAGCFSSRVRHLLHLHVARGIQRYKLRLRQCFKNDQQTMAEEGRMLIEYVTMNAIAIRKILKKYDKVHCSVNGNNFKSKMQAEHIELLQSPWLIELGAFYLNFDGIDGGEFSEFCSQFSCDLNGTEPVMTLTLPNSMKLEYSLTCAICLETVFNPYALSCGHLFCKLCACSAAFVLMFEGLKTASSNAKCPICREAGVYTNAVHMLELDLLLKRRCNEYWKERMAAEHAEDVKQTREYWDSRTKYAIGY
;
A
#
# COMPACT_ATOMS: atom_id res chain seq x y z
N MET A 1 10.86 -21.54 2.09
CA MET A 1 10.95 -20.11 1.72
C MET A 1 10.38 -19.88 0.33
N ARG A 2 10.73 -20.72 -0.65
CA ARG A 2 10.21 -20.67 -2.03
C ARG A 2 8.68 -20.60 -2.09
N GLU A 3 7.99 -21.44 -1.34
CA GLU A 3 6.52 -21.53 -1.33
C GLU A 3 5.89 -20.23 -0.81
N ALA A 4 6.40 -19.71 0.30
CA ALA A 4 5.91 -18.45 0.88
C ALA A 4 6.12 -17.26 -0.08
N SER A 5 7.28 -17.20 -0.73
CA SER A 5 7.58 -16.18 -1.75
C SER A 5 6.66 -16.30 -2.97
N HIS A 6 6.40 -17.52 -3.46
CA HIS A 6 5.46 -17.75 -4.56
C HIS A 6 4.03 -17.32 -4.20
N ILE A 7 3.57 -17.59 -2.97
CA ILE A 7 2.25 -17.17 -2.50
C ILE A 7 2.15 -15.64 -2.43
N ALA A 8 3.15 -14.98 -1.83
CA ALA A 8 3.19 -13.52 -1.73
C ALA A 8 3.28 -12.85 -3.12
N GLY A 9 4.07 -13.41 -4.03
CA GLY A 9 4.20 -12.96 -5.41
C GLY A 9 2.90 -13.11 -6.20
N CYS A 10 2.23 -14.26 -6.08
CA CYS A 10 0.92 -14.48 -6.70
C CYS A 10 -0.12 -13.48 -6.20
N PHE A 11 -0.22 -13.31 -4.87
CA PHE A 11 -1.12 -12.35 -4.25
C PHE A 11 -0.87 -10.93 -4.75
N SER A 12 0.35 -10.41 -4.59
CA SER A 12 0.70 -9.04 -5.03
C SER A 12 0.47 -8.82 -6.52
N SER A 13 0.78 -9.79 -7.36
CA SER A 13 0.57 -9.68 -8.81
C SER A 13 -0.91 -9.61 -9.18
N ARG A 14 -1.75 -10.45 -8.57
CA ARG A 14 -3.19 -10.47 -8.85
C ARG A 14 -3.90 -9.24 -8.29
N VAL A 15 -3.56 -8.81 -7.07
CA VAL A 15 -4.09 -7.56 -6.50
C VAL A 15 -3.75 -6.40 -7.41
N ARG A 16 -2.48 -6.21 -7.75
CA ARG A 16 -2.05 -5.13 -8.66
C ARG A 16 -2.80 -5.14 -9.99
N HIS A 17 -3.08 -6.32 -10.55
CA HIS A 17 -3.88 -6.43 -11.77
C HIS A 17 -5.32 -5.94 -11.55
N LEU A 18 -5.99 -6.43 -10.52
CA LEU A 18 -7.35 -6.04 -10.14
C LEU A 18 -7.47 -4.52 -9.93
N LEU A 19 -6.56 -3.94 -9.15
CA LEU A 19 -6.60 -2.51 -8.83
C LEU A 19 -6.30 -1.63 -10.04
N HIS A 20 -5.42 -2.07 -10.94
CA HIS A 20 -5.17 -1.34 -12.18
C HIS A 20 -6.44 -1.27 -13.06
N LEU A 21 -7.36 -2.24 -12.96
CA LEU A 21 -8.65 -2.17 -13.66
C LEU A 21 -9.58 -1.11 -13.03
N HIS A 22 -9.57 -0.98 -11.70
CA HIS A 22 -10.45 -0.05 -10.99
C HIS A 22 -9.95 1.40 -11.03
N VAL A 23 -8.67 1.65 -10.77
CA VAL A 23 -8.08 3.00 -10.74
C VAL A 23 -7.90 3.59 -12.15
N ALA A 24 -7.90 2.78 -13.21
CA ALA A 24 -7.75 3.26 -14.58
C ALA A 24 -8.73 4.40 -14.91
N ARG A 25 -8.20 5.55 -15.34
CA ARG A 25 -8.98 6.74 -15.75
C ARG A 25 -8.92 6.96 -17.26
N GLY A 26 -9.94 7.63 -17.81
CA GLY A 26 -9.94 8.13 -19.19
C GLY A 26 -9.78 7.06 -20.28
N ILE A 27 -8.82 7.26 -21.18
CA ILE A 27 -8.55 6.37 -22.34
C ILE A 27 -8.13 4.96 -21.89
N GLN A 28 -7.46 4.81 -20.74
CA GLN A 28 -7.11 3.49 -20.20
C GLN A 28 -8.37 2.70 -19.82
N ARG A 29 -9.33 3.36 -19.14
CA ARG A 29 -10.64 2.78 -18.81
C ARG A 29 -11.43 2.42 -20.06
N TYR A 30 -11.41 3.30 -21.07
CA TYR A 30 -12.06 3.07 -22.36
C TYR A 30 -11.45 1.88 -23.12
N LYS A 31 -10.11 1.79 -23.21
CA LYS A 31 -9.41 0.66 -23.84
C LYS A 31 -9.63 -0.67 -23.10
N LEU A 32 -9.71 -0.64 -21.77
CA LEU A 32 -10.02 -1.81 -20.95
C LEU A 32 -11.46 -2.30 -21.18
N ARG A 33 -12.43 -1.39 -21.18
CA ARG A 33 -13.84 -1.68 -21.51
C ARG A 33 -14.05 -2.17 -22.94
N LEU A 34 -13.24 -1.72 -23.91
CA LEU A 34 -13.29 -2.24 -25.28
C LEU A 34 -12.71 -3.66 -25.41
N ARG A 35 -11.77 -4.04 -24.54
CA ARG A 35 -11.20 -5.40 -24.51
C ARG A 35 -12.07 -6.39 -23.72
N GLN A 36 -12.85 -5.89 -22.76
CA GLN A 36 -13.75 -6.68 -21.92
C GLN A 36 -15.20 -6.37 -22.33
N CYS A 37 -15.72 -7.12 -23.31
CA CYS A 37 -17.10 -7.00 -23.78
C CYS A 37 -18.11 -7.14 -22.62
N PHE A 38 -18.68 -6.01 -22.19
CA PHE A 38 -19.88 -5.82 -21.35
C PHE A 38 -20.49 -7.10 -20.71
N LYS A 39 -19.81 -7.64 -19.70
CA LYS A 39 -20.45 -8.36 -18.58
C LYS A 39 -20.29 -7.50 -17.34
N ASN A 40 -20.95 -7.85 -16.24
CA ASN A 40 -20.99 -7.03 -15.03
C ASN A 40 -19.59 -6.96 -14.36
N ASP A 41 -18.71 -6.11 -14.91
CA ASP A 41 -17.28 -6.05 -14.57
C ASP A 41 -17.07 -5.75 -13.08
N GLN A 42 -17.95 -4.94 -12.48
CA GLN A 42 -17.85 -4.56 -11.07
C GLN A 42 -18.08 -5.74 -10.12
N GLN A 43 -19.10 -6.57 -10.38
CA GLN A 43 -19.36 -7.75 -9.58
C GLN A 43 -18.23 -8.79 -9.71
N THR A 44 -17.69 -8.93 -10.92
CA THR A 44 -16.55 -9.82 -11.18
C THR A 44 -15.29 -9.36 -10.44
N MET A 45 -15.01 -8.05 -10.44
CA MET A 45 -13.88 -7.47 -9.69
C MET A 45 -14.05 -7.61 -8.17
N ALA A 46 -15.26 -7.37 -7.66
CA ALA A 46 -15.55 -7.52 -6.23
C ALA A 46 -15.39 -8.98 -5.77
N GLU A 47 -15.82 -9.94 -6.58
CA GLU A 47 -15.66 -11.36 -6.31
C GLU A 47 -14.19 -11.81 -6.41
N GLU A 48 -13.44 -11.31 -7.40
CA GLU A 48 -12.00 -11.55 -7.47
C GLU A 48 -11.28 -10.99 -6.24
N GLY A 49 -11.62 -9.78 -5.79
CA GLY A 49 -11.12 -9.22 -4.54
C GLY A 49 -11.37 -10.14 -3.34
N ARG A 50 -12.54 -10.78 -3.31
CA ARG A 50 -12.98 -11.61 -2.17
C ARG A 50 -12.14 -12.86 -2.11
N MET A 51 -12.00 -13.52 -3.25
CA MET A 51 -11.13 -14.66 -3.40
C MET A 51 -9.68 -14.34 -3.01
N LEU A 52 -9.19 -13.12 -3.27
CA LEU A 52 -7.84 -12.70 -2.88
C LEU A 52 -7.69 -12.52 -1.35
N ILE A 53 -8.70 -11.96 -0.67
CA ILE A 53 -8.72 -11.86 0.79
C ILE A 53 -8.77 -13.24 1.45
N GLU A 54 -9.63 -14.12 0.94
CA GLU A 54 -9.69 -15.51 1.41
C GLU A 54 -8.36 -16.24 1.16
N TYR A 55 -7.80 -16.10 -0.04
CA TYR A 55 -6.51 -16.67 -0.40
C TYR A 55 -5.40 -16.24 0.58
N VAL A 56 -5.24 -14.93 0.81
CA VAL A 56 -4.18 -14.43 1.68
C VAL A 56 -4.40 -14.83 3.14
N THR A 57 -5.65 -14.82 3.60
CA THR A 57 -6.02 -15.21 4.97
C THR A 57 -5.76 -16.70 5.22
N MET A 58 -6.24 -17.57 4.33
CA MET A 58 -6.05 -19.01 4.44
C MET A 58 -4.56 -19.38 4.39
N ASN A 59 -3.80 -18.80 3.45
CA ASN A 59 -2.36 -19.07 3.36
C ASN A 59 -1.61 -18.57 4.60
N ALA A 60 -1.94 -17.38 5.12
CA ALA A 60 -1.32 -16.87 6.34
C ALA A 60 -1.61 -17.78 7.55
N ILE A 61 -2.85 -18.27 7.70
CA ILE A 61 -3.22 -19.22 8.76
C ILE A 61 -2.48 -20.55 8.57
N ALA A 62 -2.44 -21.09 7.35
CA ALA A 62 -1.78 -22.35 7.04
C ALA A 62 -0.28 -22.29 7.35
N ILE A 63 0.42 -21.25 6.88
CA ILE A 63 1.85 -21.04 7.18
C ILE A 63 2.06 -20.97 8.70
N ARG A 64 1.28 -20.16 9.43
CA ARG A 64 1.40 -20.08 10.90
C ARG A 64 1.21 -21.44 11.57
N LYS A 65 0.23 -22.24 11.13
CA LYS A 65 -0.02 -23.59 11.68
C LYS A 65 1.13 -24.55 11.36
N ILE A 66 1.68 -24.51 10.15
CA ILE A 66 2.83 -25.33 9.74
C ILE A 66 4.05 -25.01 10.59
N LEU A 67 4.39 -23.73 10.75
CA LEU A 67 5.54 -23.29 11.54
C LEU A 67 5.41 -23.71 13.01
N LYS A 68 4.22 -23.50 13.62
CA LYS A 68 3.95 -23.96 14.99
C LYS A 68 4.04 -25.47 15.14
N LYS A 69 3.54 -26.23 14.15
CA LYS A 69 3.61 -27.70 14.15
C LYS A 69 5.05 -28.19 14.03
N TYR A 70 5.86 -27.56 13.19
CA TYR A 70 7.28 -27.87 13.02
C TYR A 70 8.03 -27.74 14.35
N ASP A 71 7.89 -26.58 15.01
CA ASP A 71 8.55 -26.33 16.29
C ASP A 71 8.09 -27.31 17.38
N LYS A 72 6.80 -27.66 17.40
CA LYS A 72 6.25 -28.65 18.33
C LYS A 72 6.81 -30.06 18.10
N VAL A 73 6.92 -30.51 16.85
CA VAL A 73 7.38 -31.87 16.51
C VAL A 73 8.88 -32.02 16.72
N HIS A 74 9.65 -30.98 16.39
CA HIS A 74 11.11 -31.02 16.45
C HIS A 74 11.70 -30.43 17.74
N CYS A 75 10.86 -30.01 18.69
CA CYS A 75 11.26 -29.29 19.91
C CYS A 75 12.26 -28.16 19.61
N SER A 76 11.97 -27.38 18.56
CA SER A 76 12.88 -26.37 17.99
C SER A 76 12.26 -24.97 18.01
N VAL A 77 13.07 -23.98 17.63
CA VAL A 77 12.63 -22.59 17.39
C VAL A 77 12.74 -22.19 15.90
N ASN A 78 12.99 -23.16 15.02
CA ASN A 78 13.25 -22.92 13.60
C ASN A 78 12.02 -22.36 12.85
N GLY A 79 10.82 -22.76 13.24
CA GLY A 79 9.57 -22.19 12.71
C GLY A 79 9.43 -20.72 13.06
N ASN A 80 9.78 -20.32 14.29
CA ASN A 80 9.85 -18.91 14.68
C ASN A 80 10.95 -18.14 13.92
N ASN A 81 12.15 -18.72 13.79
CA ASN A 81 13.23 -18.13 13.01
C ASN A 81 12.83 -17.94 11.53
N PHE A 82 12.09 -18.90 10.97
CA PHE A 82 11.54 -18.80 9.62
C PHE A 82 10.52 -17.65 9.53
N LYS A 83 9.65 -17.46 10.53
CA LYS A 83 8.73 -16.33 10.58
C LYS A 83 9.48 -14.99 10.59
N SER A 84 10.50 -14.84 11.44
CA SER A 84 11.34 -13.63 11.46
C SER A 84 12.03 -13.41 10.11
N LYS A 85 12.49 -14.48 9.46
CA LYS A 85 13.05 -14.41 8.11
C LYS A 85 12.03 -13.95 7.06
N MET A 86 10.77 -14.41 7.15
CA MET A 86 9.70 -13.94 6.27
C MET A 86 9.43 -12.44 6.42
N GLN A 87 9.52 -11.90 7.64
CA GLN A 87 9.36 -10.48 7.92
C GLN A 87 10.49 -9.66 7.30
N ALA A 88 11.73 -10.11 7.49
CA ALA A 88 12.92 -9.47 6.91
C ALA A 88 12.93 -9.52 5.38
N GLU A 89 12.35 -10.56 4.76
CA GLU A 89 12.22 -10.65 3.29
C GLU A 89 10.93 -10.00 2.75
N HIS A 90 10.13 -9.36 3.61
CA HIS A 90 8.88 -8.68 3.25
C HIS A 90 7.85 -9.57 2.54
N ILE A 91 7.83 -10.85 2.90
CA ILE A 91 6.89 -11.85 2.36
C ILE A 91 5.81 -12.24 3.39
N GLU A 92 5.74 -11.56 4.54
CA GLU A 92 4.65 -11.76 5.49
C GLU A 92 3.32 -11.24 4.89
N LEU A 93 2.45 -12.19 4.56
CA LEU A 93 1.22 -11.96 3.80
C LEU A 93 0.27 -10.92 4.42
N LEU A 94 0.13 -10.93 5.75
CA LEU A 94 -0.76 -10.00 6.46
C LEU A 94 -0.16 -8.61 6.65
N GLN A 95 1.14 -8.43 6.44
CA GLN A 95 1.79 -7.11 6.48
C GLN A 95 2.02 -6.54 5.07
N SER A 96 1.49 -7.21 4.04
CA SER A 96 1.63 -6.79 2.66
C SER A 96 0.89 -5.47 2.41
N PRO A 97 1.53 -4.45 1.80
CA PRO A 97 0.85 -3.23 1.38
C PRO A 97 -0.35 -3.49 0.48
N TRP A 98 -0.29 -4.55 -0.32
CA TRP A 98 -1.39 -4.96 -1.21
C TRP A 98 -2.68 -5.32 -0.46
N LEU A 99 -2.59 -5.71 0.82
CA LEU A 99 -3.76 -5.95 1.66
C LEU A 99 -4.44 -4.64 2.08
N ILE A 100 -3.67 -3.58 2.29
CA ILE A 100 -4.19 -2.23 2.58
C ILE A 100 -4.88 -1.68 1.33
N GLU A 101 -4.27 -1.84 0.16
CA GLU A 101 -4.89 -1.43 -1.12
C GLU A 101 -6.19 -2.19 -1.41
N LEU A 102 -6.24 -3.50 -1.15
CA LEU A 102 -7.50 -4.26 -1.27
C LEU A 102 -8.57 -3.74 -0.33
N GLY A 103 -8.20 -3.40 0.91
CA GLY A 103 -9.12 -2.79 1.87
C GLY A 103 -9.65 -1.44 1.37
N ALA A 104 -8.76 -0.59 0.86
CA ALA A 104 -9.14 0.69 0.29
C ALA A 104 -10.06 0.55 -0.93
N PHE A 105 -9.77 -0.41 -1.81
CA PHE A 105 -10.62 -0.78 -2.94
C PHE A 105 -12.04 -1.10 -2.48
N TYR A 106 -12.23 -1.98 -1.49
CA TYR A 106 -13.55 -2.32 -0.98
C TYR A 106 -14.30 -1.11 -0.42
N LEU A 107 -13.62 -0.30 0.39
CA LEU A 107 -14.19 0.91 0.97
C LEU A 107 -14.54 1.97 -0.08
N ASN A 108 -13.86 1.97 -1.24
CA ASN A 108 -14.18 2.80 -2.38
C ASN A 108 -15.38 2.29 -3.20
N PHE A 109 -15.58 0.97 -3.26
CA PHE A 109 -16.70 0.31 -3.95
C PHE A 109 -18.03 0.54 -3.23
N ASP A 110 -18.05 0.39 -1.91
CA ASP A 110 -19.26 0.52 -1.08
C ASP A 110 -19.94 1.89 -1.16
N GLY A 111 -19.21 2.94 -1.54
CA GLY A 111 -19.77 4.28 -1.70
C GLY A 111 -20.54 4.52 -3.00
N ILE A 112 -20.74 3.50 -3.85
CA ILE A 112 -21.28 3.67 -5.22
C ILE A 112 -22.72 3.17 -5.38
N ASP A 113 -23.15 2.10 -4.70
CA ASP A 113 -24.54 1.61 -4.79
C ASP A 113 -24.96 0.87 -3.51
N GLY A 114 -26.07 1.29 -2.90
CA GLY A 114 -26.62 0.73 -1.66
C GLY A 114 -27.33 -0.61 -1.86
N GLY A 115 -26.65 -1.64 -2.38
CA GLY A 115 -27.21 -2.98 -2.60
C GLY A 115 -26.22 -4.11 -2.28
N GLU A 116 -26.72 -5.14 -1.56
CA GLU A 116 -26.26 -6.53 -1.34
C GLU A 116 -24.77 -6.93 -1.18
N PHE A 117 -23.77 -6.05 -1.36
CA PHE A 117 -22.35 -6.33 -1.03
C PHE A 117 -22.02 -6.17 0.47
N SER A 118 -23.01 -5.73 1.24
CA SER A 118 -22.98 -5.37 2.67
C SER A 118 -22.29 -6.39 3.59
N GLU A 119 -22.36 -7.68 3.30
CA GLU A 119 -21.89 -8.70 4.24
C GLU A 119 -20.36 -8.80 4.32
N PHE A 120 -19.62 -8.53 3.25
CA PHE A 120 -18.15 -8.64 3.25
C PHE A 120 -17.42 -7.30 3.31
N CYS A 121 -18.03 -6.20 2.86
CA CYS A 121 -17.45 -4.90 3.13
C CYS A 121 -17.45 -4.56 4.63
N SER A 122 -18.28 -5.25 5.43
CA SER A 122 -18.19 -5.28 6.89
C SER A 122 -16.80 -5.68 7.43
N GLN A 123 -15.98 -6.35 6.61
CA GLN A 123 -14.67 -6.83 7.02
C GLN A 123 -13.63 -5.71 7.12
N PHE A 124 -13.77 -4.66 6.31
CA PHE A 124 -12.90 -3.51 6.33
C PHE A 124 -13.62 -2.29 6.90
N SER A 125 -12.95 -1.56 7.78
CA SER A 125 -13.41 -0.25 8.23
C SER A 125 -12.27 0.75 8.19
N CYS A 126 -12.61 2.02 8.10
CA CYS A 126 -11.64 3.10 8.11
C CYS A 126 -12.22 4.25 8.91
N ASP A 127 -11.56 4.54 10.04
CA ASP A 127 -11.87 5.69 10.89
C ASP A 127 -10.82 6.76 10.64
N LEU A 128 -11.27 7.92 10.20
CA LEU A 128 -10.44 9.10 9.92
C LEU A 128 -10.76 10.26 10.87
N ASN A 129 -11.76 10.10 11.75
CA ASN A 129 -12.22 11.14 12.65
C ASN A 129 -11.60 11.01 14.06
N GLY A 130 -11.01 9.85 14.36
CA GLY A 130 -10.26 9.63 15.59
C GLY A 130 -8.97 10.44 15.67
N THR A 131 -8.31 10.38 16.84
CA THR A 131 -6.99 11.01 17.07
C THR A 131 -5.89 10.45 16.16
N GLU A 132 -6.04 9.21 15.70
CA GLU A 132 -5.16 8.60 14.70
C GLU A 132 -6.03 7.97 13.60
N PRO A 133 -5.83 8.31 12.32
CA PRO A 133 -6.54 7.67 11.23
C PRO A 133 -6.09 6.21 11.08
N VAL A 134 -7.03 5.26 11.12
CA VAL A 134 -6.74 3.81 11.09
C VAL A 134 -7.67 3.08 10.12
N MET A 135 -7.08 2.18 9.33
CA MET A 135 -7.83 1.17 8.59
C MET A 135 -7.78 -0.15 9.34
N THR A 136 -8.93 -0.78 9.55
CA THR A 136 -9.05 -2.07 10.25
C THR A 136 -9.55 -3.14 9.30
N LEU A 137 -8.92 -4.32 9.35
CA LEU A 137 -9.39 -5.56 8.74
C LEU A 137 -9.78 -6.56 9.84
N THR A 138 -11.03 -7.04 9.81
CA THR A 138 -11.53 -8.05 10.75
C THR A 138 -11.52 -9.44 10.11
N LEU A 139 -10.56 -10.29 10.44
CA LEU A 139 -10.49 -11.65 9.90
C LEU A 139 -11.60 -12.56 10.45
N PRO A 140 -11.97 -13.67 9.76
CA PRO A 140 -13.07 -14.57 10.15
C PRO A 140 -13.02 -15.15 11.58
N ASN A 141 -11.84 -15.18 12.21
CA ASN A 141 -11.68 -15.61 13.60
C ASN A 141 -11.73 -14.44 14.60
N SER A 142 -12.37 -13.33 14.24
CA SER A 142 -12.42 -12.07 15.00
C SER A 142 -11.06 -11.44 15.28
N MET A 143 -10.00 -11.87 14.58
CA MET A 143 -8.69 -11.24 14.66
C MET A 143 -8.73 -9.91 13.90
N LYS A 144 -8.48 -8.80 14.61
CA LYS A 144 -8.40 -7.47 14.00
C LYS A 144 -6.97 -7.15 13.63
N LEU A 145 -6.81 -6.54 12.47
CA LEU A 145 -5.54 -6.06 11.96
C LEU A 145 -5.68 -4.58 11.65
N GLU A 146 -4.89 -3.77 12.33
CA GLU A 146 -4.98 -2.31 12.28
C GLU A 146 -3.78 -1.74 11.54
N TYR A 147 -4.06 -0.85 10.61
CA TYR A 147 -3.07 -0.14 9.81
C TYR A 147 -3.21 1.36 10.10
N SER A 148 -2.20 1.93 10.75
CA SER A 148 -2.12 3.38 10.93
C SER A 148 -1.94 4.05 9.57
N LEU A 149 -2.80 5.02 9.29
CA LEU A 149 -2.74 5.88 8.12
C LEU A 149 -2.07 7.21 8.45
N THR A 150 -1.27 7.26 9.52
CA THR A 150 -0.50 8.43 9.93
C THR A 150 0.92 8.34 9.39
N CYS A 151 1.39 9.41 8.75
CA CYS A 151 2.77 9.49 8.30
C CYS A 151 3.69 9.74 9.50
N ALA A 152 4.65 8.85 9.76
CA ALA A 152 5.57 9.02 10.90
C ALA A 152 6.57 10.19 10.78
N ILE A 153 6.59 10.90 9.65
CA ILE A 153 7.45 12.09 9.44
C ILE A 153 6.67 13.37 9.73
N CYS A 154 5.53 13.59 9.06
CA CYS A 154 4.74 14.81 9.25
C CYS A 154 3.67 14.69 10.35
N LEU A 155 3.44 13.49 10.88
CA LEU A 155 2.46 13.18 11.93
C LEU A 155 1.01 13.50 11.57
N GLU A 156 0.74 13.66 10.27
CA GLU A 156 -0.60 13.87 9.71
C GLU A 156 -1.05 12.63 8.93
N THR A 157 -2.33 12.59 8.56
CA THR A 157 -2.87 11.59 7.64
C THR A 157 -2.05 11.53 6.36
N VAL A 158 -1.63 10.32 5.98
CA VAL A 158 -0.79 10.11 4.80
C VAL A 158 -1.41 10.72 3.55
N PHE A 159 -0.59 11.42 2.78
CA PHE A 159 -1.00 12.12 1.57
C PHE A 159 -0.13 11.66 0.40
N ASN A 160 -0.76 11.31 -0.72
CA ASN A 160 -0.08 10.58 -1.80
C ASN A 160 0.72 9.39 -1.24
N PRO A 161 0.04 8.41 -0.60
CA PRO A 161 0.68 7.40 0.23
C PRO A 161 1.60 6.47 -0.57
N TYR A 162 2.79 6.24 -0.03
CA TYR A 162 3.73 5.22 -0.48
C TYR A 162 4.02 4.25 0.64
N ALA A 163 3.87 2.95 0.36
CA ALA A 163 4.37 1.90 1.23
C ALA A 163 5.79 1.54 0.79
N LEU A 164 6.76 1.68 1.69
CA LEU A 164 8.11 1.14 1.45
C LEU A 164 8.04 -0.38 1.40
N SER A 165 9.05 -1.03 0.84
CA SER A 165 9.06 -2.51 0.76
C SER A 165 8.99 -3.19 2.13
N CYS A 166 9.46 -2.53 3.20
CA CYS A 166 9.29 -2.97 4.59
C CYS A 166 7.86 -2.78 5.15
N GLY A 167 6.89 -2.33 4.35
CA GLY A 167 5.48 -2.18 4.73
C GLY A 167 5.09 -0.83 5.36
N HIS A 168 6.06 -0.01 5.76
CA HIS A 168 5.80 1.29 6.38
C HIS A 168 5.28 2.33 5.39
N LEU A 169 4.24 3.07 5.81
CA LEU A 169 3.55 4.08 5.00
C LEU A 169 4.07 5.50 5.29
N PHE A 170 4.26 6.27 4.21
CA PHE A 170 4.66 7.67 4.27
C PHE A 170 3.96 8.47 3.16
N CYS A 171 3.88 9.79 3.33
CA CYS A 171 3.56 10.68 2.22
C CYS A 171 4.67 10.63 1.16
N LYS A 172 4.34 10.84 -0.13
CA LYS A 172 5.35 10.90 -1.21
C LYS A 172 6.47 11.87 -0.90
N LEU A 173 6.14 13.11 -0.54
CA LEU A 173 7.12 14.14 -0.21
C LEU A 173 8.00 13.72 0.98
N CYS A 174 7.40 13.20 2.04
CA CYS A 174 8.12 12.74 3.24
C CYS A 174 9.09 11.59 2.91
N ALA A 175 8.65 10.62 2.12
CA ALA A 175 9.50 9.51 1.68
C ALA A 175 10.67 10.00 0.80
N CYS A 176 10.42 10.92 -0.12
CA CYS A 176 11.44 11.50 -1.00
C CYS A 176 12.49 12.27 -0.17
N SER A 177 12.04 13.13 0.74
CA SER A 177 12.93 13.88 1.64
C SER A 177 13.78 12.94 2.51
N ALA A 178 13.19 11.89 3.08
CA ALA A 178 13.92 10.91 3.89
C ALA A 178 14.93 10.09 3.08
N ALA A 179 14.67 9.88 1.79
CA ALA A 179 15.59 9.22 0.86
C ALA A 179 16.63 10.17 0.25
N PHE A 180 16.58 11.48 0.55
CA PHE A 180 17.37 12.54 -0.11
C PHE A 180 17.21 12.55 -1.63
N VAL A 181 15.98 12.35 -2.10
CA VAL A 181 15.62 12.31 -3.52
C VAL A 181 14.62 13.41 -3.83
N LEU A 182 14.72 14.01 -5.02
CA LEU A 182 13.78 15.02 -5.48
C LEU A 182 12.44 14.38 -5.87
N MET A 183 11.34 15.09 -5.60
CA MET A 183 9.98 14.62 -5.87
C MET A 183 9.72 14.19 -7.32
N PHE A 184 10.37 14.87 -8.29
CA PHE A 184 10.24 14.59 -9.71
C PHE A 184 11.12 13.41 -10.19
N GLU A 185 12.22 13.10 -9.49
CA GLU A 185 13.04 11.92 -9.77
C GLU A 185 12.35 10.64 -9.28
N GLY A 186 11.70 10.74 -8.11
CA GLY A 186 10.89 9.69 -7.51
C GLY A 186 11.72 8.64 -6.76
N LEU A 187 11.06 7.92 -5.84
CA LEU A 187 11.72 7.02 -4.86
C LEU A 187 12.60 5.91 -5.44
N LYS A 188 12.45 5.59 -6.73
CA LYS A 188 13.27 4.56 -7.40
C LYS A 188 14.72 4.97 -7.56
N THR A 189 15.04 6.27 -7.53
CA THR A 189 16.41 6.78 -7.61
C THR A 189 17.11 6.83 -6.25
N ALA A 190 16.41 6.47 -5.17
CA ALA A 190 16.96 6.44 -3.82
C ALA A 190 18.18 5.50 -3.75
N SER A 191 19.18 5.94 -2.98
CA SER A 191 20.35 5.12 -2.67
C SER A 191 19.93 3.82 -1.97
N SER A 192 20.61 2.72 -2.29
CA SER A 192 20.45 1.44 -1.56
C SER A 192 20.80 1.57 -0.07
N ASN A 193 21.53 2.61 0.33
CA ASN A 193 21.87 2.89 1.73
C ASN A 193 20.79 3.73 2.45
N ALA A 194 19.80 4.26 1.74
CA ALA A 194 18.70 5.01 2.35
C ALA A 194 17.88 4.08 3.25
N LYS A 195 17.58 4.54 4.46
CA LYS A 195 16.96 3.73 5.53
C LYS A 195 15.54 4.17 5.83
N CYS A 196 14.68 3.22 6.14
CA CYS A 196 13.34 3.49 6.63
C CYS A 196 13.40 4.33 7.93
N PRO A 197 12.64 5.44 8.05
CA PRO A 197 12.58 6.23 9.28
C PRO A 197 12.06 5.46 10.49
N ILE A 198 11.24 4.42 10.28
CA ILE A 198 10.63 3.64 11.36
C ILE A 198 11.50 2.43 11.73
N CYS A 199 11.74 1.49 10.80
CA CYS A 199 12.49 0.27 11.10
C CYS A 199 14.01 0.33 10.84
N ARG A 200 14.52 1.44 10.27
CA ARG A 200 15.94 1.66 9.93
C ARG A 200 16.53 0.68 8.92
N GLU A 201 15.71 -0.12 8.27
CA GLU A 201 16.12 -1.04 7.23
C GLU A 201 16.54 -0.29 5.96
N ALA A 202 17.67 -0.68 5.38
CA ALA A 202 18.26 -0.04 4.21
C ALA A 202 17.68 -0.62 2.90
N GLY A 203 17.66 0.18 1.84
CA GLY A 203 17.30 -0.28 0.50
C GLY A 203 15.78 -0.46 0.28
N VAL A 204 14.97 0.03 1.21
CA VAL A 204 13.52 -0.22 1.19
C VAL A 204 12.73 0.63 0.19
N TYR A 205 13.35 1.67 -0.38
CA TYR A 205 12.71 2.68 -1.23
C TYR A 205 12.56 2.25 -2.69
N THR A 206 13.49 1.45 -3.22
CA THR A 206 13.55 1.09 -4.65
C THR A 206 12.28 0.38 -5.13
N ASN A 207 11.68 -0.44 -4.26
CA ASN A 207 10.47 -1.22 -4.53
C ASN A 207 9.23 -0.67 -3.81
N ALA A 208 9.22 0.63 -3.47
CA ALA A 208 8.07 1.26 -2.84
C ALA A 208 6.82 1.16 -3.74
N VAL A 209 5.68 0.86 -3.12
CA VAL A 209 4.38 0.75 -3.77
C VAL A 209 3.63 2.06 -3.60
N HIS A 210 3.20 2.65 -4.71
CA HIS A 210 2.29 3.78 -4.71
C HIS A 210 0.86 3.28 -4.42
N MET A 211 0.27 3.77 -3.34
CA MET A 211 -0.97 3.25 -2.75
C MET A 211 -2.19 3.99 -3.35
N LEU A 212 -2.55 3.63 -4.58
CA LEU A 212 -3.52 4.38 -5.40
C LEU A 212 -4.96 4.30 -4.89
N GLU A 213 -5.40 3.14 -4.42
CA GLU A 213 -6.75 2.99 -3.87
C GLU A 213 -6.87 3.71 -2.54
N LEU A 214 -5.83 3.63 -1.71
CA LEU A 214 -5.78 4.35 -0.45
C LEU A 214 -5.80 5.86 -0.68
N ASP A 215 -5.02 6.35 -1.65
CA ASP A 215 -5.04 7.75 -2.09
C ASP A 215 -6.45 8.20 -2.48
N LEU A 216 -7.13 7.40 -3.31
CA LEU A 216 -8.50 7.67 -3.75
C LEU A 216 -9.49 7.69 -2.59
N LEU A 217 -9.35 6.77 -1.64
CA LEU A 217 -10.19 6.67 -0.45
C LEU A 217 -10.04 7.92 0.43
N LEU A 218 -8.80 8.29 0.73
CA LEU A 218 -8.49 9.45 1.57
C LEU A 218 -8.95 10.74 0.90
N LYS A 219 -8.74 10.89 -0.41
CA LYS A 219 -9.25 12.02 -1.18
C LYS A 219 -10.77 12.15 -1.13
N ARG A 220 -11.51 11.02 -1.16
CA ARG A 220 -12.98 11.03 -1.10
C ARG A 220 -13.48 11.37 0.30
N ARG A 221 -12.87 10.80 1.35
CA ARG A 221 -13.33 10.96 2.74
C ARG A 221 -12.84 12.24 3.42
N CYS A 222 -11.68 12.78 3.03
CA CYS A 222 -11.05 13.97 3.62
C CYS A 222 -10.86 15.09 2.57
N ASN A 223 -11.91 15.44 1.83
CA ASN A 223 -11.81 16.29 0.63
C ASN A 223 -11.16 17.67 0.88
N GLU A 224 -11.56 18.40 1.92
CA GLU A 224 -11.04 19.74 2.18
C GLU A 224 -9.57 19.72 2.60
N TYR A 225 -9.21 18.88 3.58
CA TYR A 225 -7.81 18.61 3.94
C TYR A 225 -6.98 18.22 2.70
N TRP A 226 -7.52 17.37 1.83
CA TRP A 226 -6.83 16.92 0.63
C TRP A 226 -6.54 18.08 -0.34
N LYS A 227 -7.50 18.99 -0.56
CA LYS A 227 -7.31 20.15 -1.44
C LYS A 227 -6.25 21.10 -0.89
N GLU A 228 -6.31 21.39 0.41
CA GLU A 228 -5.33 22.26 1.09
C GLU A 228 -3.93 21.66 0.99
N ARG A 229 -3.80 20.36 1.30
CA ARG A 229 -2.52 19.65 1.24
C ARG A 229 -1.95 19.56 -0.17
N MET A 230 -2.79 19.30 -1.18
CA MET A 230 -2.38 19.33 -2.60
C MET A 230 -1.80 20.69 -3.00
N ALA A 231 -2.43 21.79 -2.59
CA ALA A 231 -1.95 23.13 -2.91
C ALA A 231 -0.60 23.44 -2.23
N ALA A 232 -0.45 23.06 -0.97
CA ALA A 232 0.79 23.22 -0.22
C ALA A 232 1.95 22.40 -0.81
N GLU A 233 1.75 21.11 -1.10
CA GLU A 233 2.80 20.26 -1.67
C GLU A 233 3.16 20.65 -3.11
N HIS A 234 2.21 21.13 -3.91
CA HIS A 234 2.50 21.66 -5.24
C HIS A 234 3.36 22.93 -5.19
N ALA A 235 3.10 23.84 -4.24
CA ALA A 235 3.93 25.02 -4.05
C ALA A 235 5.37 24.65 -3.67
N GLU A 236 5.54 23.65 -2.80
CA GLU A 236 6.86 23.14 -2.41
C GLU A 236 7.58 22.44 -3.57
N ASP A 237 6.89 21.64 -4.38
CA ASP A 237 7.48 20.98 -5.55
C ASP A 237 8.02 21.96 -6.59
N VAL A 238 7.25 23.02 -6.88
CA VAL A 238 7.66 24.09 -7.79
C VAL A 238 8.90 24.81 -7.25
N LYS A 239 8.94 25.07 -5.93
CA LYS A 239 10.08 25.70 -5.27
C LYS A 239 11.34 24.83 -5.37
N GLN A 240 11.26 23.55 -4.99
CA GLN A 240 12.40 22.62 -5.05
C GLN A 240 12.92 22.45 -6.47
N THR A 241 12.02 22.32 -7.44
CA THR A 241 12.38 22.20 -8.86
C THR A 241 13.12 23.44 -9.34
N ARG A 242 12.63 24.63 -8.99
CA ARG A 242 13.28 25.90 -9.33
C ARG A 242 14.69 25.99 -8.72
N GLU A 243 14.83 25.73 -7.43
CA GLU A 243 16.12 25.78 -6.73
C GLU A 243 17.14 24.80 -7.32
N TYR A 244 16.69 23.60 -7.71
CA TYR A 244 17.52 22.61 -8.39
C TYR A 244 18.05 23.12 -9.74
N TRP A 245 17.16 23.64 -10.60
CA TRP A 245 17.56 24.14 -11.92
C TRP A 245 18.41 25.41 -11.84
N ASP A 246 18.12 26.31 -10.90
CA ASP A 246 18.93 27.50 -10.64
C ASP A 246 20.35 27.11 -10.22
N SER A 247 20.49 26.13 -9.32
CA SER A 247 21.79 25.61 -8.87
C SER A 247 22.57 24.95 -10.00
N ARG A 248 21.90 24.14 -10.82
CA ARG A 248 22.51 23.47 -11.98
C ARG A 248 22.94 24.47 -13.06
N THR A 249 22.18 25.54 -13.24
CA THR A 249 22.50 26.64 -14.16
C THR A 249 23.72 27.42 -13.66
N LYS A 250 23.79 27.76 -12.37
CA LYS A 250 24.97 28.40 -11.77
C LYS A 250 26.23 27.56 -11.93
N TYR A 251 26.15 26.26 -11.66
CA TYR A 251 27.26 25.32 -11.84
C TYR A 251 27.71 25.23 -13.30
N ALA A 252 26.77 25.20 -14.26
CA ALA A 252 27.09 25.16 -15.68
C ALA A 252 27.72 26.46 -16.21
N ILE A 253 27.37 27.61 -15.61
CA ILE A 253 27.89 28.93 -15.97
C ILE A 253 29.19 29.25 -15.22
N GLY A 254 29.56 28.49 -14.19
CA GLY A 254 30.85 28.59 -13.49
C GLY A 254 30.95 29.69 -12.42
N TYR A 255 29.81 30.04 -11.80
CA TYR A 255 29.78 30.94 -10.63
C TYR A 255 30.02 30.19 -9.31
#